data_AF-A0A3B3T374-F1
#
_entry.id   AF-A0A3B3T374-F1
#
_cell.length_a   1.000
_cell.length_b   1.000
_cell.length_c   1.000
_cell.angle_alpha   90.00
_cell.angle_beta   90.00
_cell.angle_gamma   90.00
#
_symmetry.space_group_name_H-M   'P 1'
#
loop_
_entity.id
_entity.type
_entity.pdbx_description
1 polymer ?
#
loop_
_entity_poly.entity_id
_entity_poly.type
_entity_poly.pdbx_seq_one_letter_code
_entity_poly.pdbx_strand_id
1 'polypeptide(L)' 'MSIGVPIKVLHEAEGHIVTCETNTGEVYRGKLIEAEDNMNCQVIV' A
#
# COMPACT_ATOMS: atom_id res chain seq x y z
N MET A 1 16.18 0.12 14.79
CA MET A 1 15.15 1.09 14.34
C MET A 1 13.84 0.33 14.22
N SER A 2 12.74 0.81 14.81
CA SER A 2 11.43 0.18 14.63
C SER A 2 10.68 0.94 13.54
N ILE A 3 10.10 0.22 12.59
CA ILE A 3 9.12 0.76 11.64
C ILE A 3 7.87 1.18 12.43
N GLY A 4 7.20 2.25 11.98
CA GLY A 4 5.98 2.75 12.64
C GLY A 4 4.84 1.73 12.57
N VAL A 5 3.97 1.71 13.59
CA VAL A 5 2.79 0.82 13.63
C VAL A 5 1.96 0.88 12.32
N PRO A 6 1.71 2.04 11.70
CA PRO A 6 0.96 2.09 10.44
C PRO A 6 1.62 1.36 9.27
N ILE A 7 2.95 1.39 9.17
CA ILE A 7 3.66 0.69 8.08
C ILE A 7 3.57 -0.83 8.27
N LYS A 8 3.55 -1.32 9.52
CA LYS A 8 3.32 -2.74 9.80
C LYS A 8 1.93 -3.18 9.31
N VAL A 9 0.91 -2.36 9.56
CA VAL A 9 -0.45 -2.62 9.09
C VAL A 9 -0.53 -2.57 7.54
N LEU A 10 0.25 -1.70 6.90
CA LEU A 10 0.34 -1.66 5.43
C LEU A 10 0.90 -2.99 4.86
N HIS A 11 1.97 -3.53 5.45
CA HIS A 11 2.48 -4.85 5.06
C HIS A 11 1.47 -5.97 5.28
N GLU A 12 0.70 -5.92 6.37
CA GLU A 12 -0.37 -6.90 6.62
C GLU A 12 -1.47 -6.87 5.54
N ALA A 13 -1.61 -5.76 4.80
CA ALA A 13 -2.55 -5.63 3.70
C ALA A 13 -2.06 -6.22 2.37
N GLU A 14 -0.79 -6.64 2.27
CA GLU A 14 -0.29 -7.34 1.08
C GLU A 14 -1.17 -8.57 0.77
N GLY A 15 -1.47 -8.79 -0.50
CA GLY A 15 -2.39 -9.83 -0.96
C GLY A 15 -3.88 -9.47 -0.90
N HIS A 16 -4.26 -8.32 -0.32
CA HIS A 16 -5.65 -7.89 -0.25
C HIS A 16 -6.00 -6.86 -1.33
N ILE A 17 -7.31 -6.68 -1.56
CA ILE A 17 -7.79 -5.61 -2.43
C ILE A 17 -7.78 -4.29 -1.65
N VAL A 18 -7.02 -3.32 -2.16
CA VAL A 18 -6.85 -1.99 -1.57
C VAL A 18 -7.37 -0.92 -2.52
N THR A 19 -7.54 0.29 -1.99
CA THR A 19 -7.80 1.49 -2.78
C THR A 19 -6.72 2.51 -2.46
N CYS A 20 -6.01 2.97 -3.48
CA CYS A 20 -4.92 3.94 -3.38
C CYS A 20 -5.33 5.21 -4.12
N GLU A 21 -5.30 6.35 -3.42
CA GLU A 21 -5.50 7.66 -4.00
C GLU A 21 -4.13 8.36 -4.12
N THR A 22 -3.80 8.88 -5.29
CA THR A 22 -2.56 9.63 -5.51
C THR A 22 -2.73 11.09 -5.10
N ASN A 23 -1.62 11.80 -4.91
CA ASN A 23 -1.64 13.24 -4.64
C ASN A 23 -2.29 14.07 -5.79
N THR A 24 -2.45 13.50 -6.98
CA THR A 24 -3.14 14.10 -8.13
C THR A 24 -4.64 13.76 -8.17
N GLY A 25 -5.14 12.95 -7.23
CA GLY A 25 -6.54 12.55 -7.12
C GLY A 25 -6.92 11.34 -7.99
N GLU A 26 -5.96 10.65 -8.60
CA GLU A 26 -6.23 9.40 -9.31
C GLU A 26 -6.46 8.28 -8.31
N VAL A 27 -7.49 7.46 -8.55
CA VAL A 27 -7.88 6.37 -7.65
C VAL A 27 -7.65 5.03 -8.33
N TYR A 28 -6.81 4.20 -7.74
CA TYR A 28 -6.54 2.83 -8.17
C TYR A 28 -7.16 1.85 -7.19
N ARG A 29 -7.92 0.88 -7.70
CA ARG A 29 -8.46 -0.23 -6.89
C ARG A 29 -7.95 -1.54 -7.45
N GLY A 30 -7.08 -2.21 -6.70
CA GLY A 30 -6.41 -3.42 -7.14
C GLY A 30 -5.87 -4.25 -5.98
N LYS A 31 -5.21 -5.35 -6.28
CA LYS A 31 -4.55 -6.18 -5.28
C LYS A 31 -3.16 -5.60 -4.96
N LEU A 32 -2.90 -5.32 -3.68
CA LEU A 32 -1.58 -4.94 -3.20
C LEU A 32 -0.65 -6.15 -3.29
N ILE A 33 0.44 -6.05 -4.05
CA ILE A 33 1.40 -7.14 -4.24
C ILE A 33 2.55 -7.02 -3.25
N GLU A 34 3.07 -5.79 -3.09
CA GLU A 34 4.21 -5.49 -2.22
C GLU A 34 4.09 -4.04 -1.72
N ALA A 35 4.45 -3.81 -0.46
CA ALA A 35 4.63 -2.49 0.12
C ALA A 35 6.05 -2.33 0.69
N GLU A 36 6.68 -1.19 0.48
CA GLU A 36 7.98 -0.85 1.08
C GLU A 36 7.81 0.04 2.33
N ASP A 37 8.85 0.14 3.17
CA ASP A 37 8.87 1.01 4.37
C ASP A 37 8.62 2.50 4.06
N ASN A 38 8.92 2.93 2.83
CA ASN A 38 8.72 4.30 2.32
C ASN A 38 7.33 4.52 1.70
N MET A 39 6.42 3.54 1.81
CA MET A 39 5.07 3.51 1.23
C MET A 39 5.00 3.38 -0.30
N ASN A 40 6.08 3.04 -0.99
CA ASN A 40 5.99 2.57 -2.38
C ASN A 40 5.11 1.31 -2.41
N CYS A 41 4.13 1.29 -3.32
CA CYS A 41 3.16 0.22 -3.42
C CYS A 41 3.15 -0.35 -4.85
N GLN A 42 3.31 -1.65 -4.99
CA GLN A 42 3.03 -2.36 -6.24
C GLN A 42 1.58 -2.85 -6.21
N VAL A 43 0.74 -2.33 -7.10
CA VAL A 43 -0.67 -2.71 -7.20
C VAL A 43 -0.94 -3.28 -8.59
N ILE A 44 -1.59 -4.45 -8.65
CA ILE A 44 -2.16 -4.98 -9.89
C ILE A 44 -3.65 -4.60 -9.95
N VAL A 45 -4.01 -3.86 -11.00
CA VAL A 45 -5.37 -3.38 -11.28
C VAL A 45 -6.14 -4.37 -12.13
#